data_AF-A0A7U9SI91-F1
#
_entry.id   AF-A0A7U9SI91-F1
#
_cell.length_a   1.000
_cell.length_b   1.000
_cell.length_c   1.000
_cell.angle_alpha   90.00
_cell.angle_beta   90.00
_cell.angle_gamma   90.00
#
_symmetry.space_group_name_H-M   'P 1'
#
loop_
_entity.id
_entity.type
_entity.pdbx_description
1 polymer ?
#
loop_
_entity_poly.entity_id
_entity_poly.type
_entity_poly.pdbx_seq_one_letter_code
_entity_poly.pdbx_strand_id
1 'polypeptide(L)' 'MQYAPVSPEEKLDDRFVEACQMLDSIEHLADLLIVGDLEQRVKAVETLMRDGSIKELEKRLKRLEKEGKRHAGEQELE' A
#
# COMPACT_ATOMS: atom_id res chain seq x y z
N MET A 1 -1.74 -3.13 -18.48
CA MET A 1 -0.68 -2.16 -18.17
C MET A 1 -0.76 -1.06 -19.21
N GLN A 2 -1.40 0.07 -18.91
CA GLN A 2 -1.63 1.14 -19.91
C GLN A 2 -0.68 2.34 -19.78
N TYR A 3 0.06 2.46 -18.68
CA TYR A 3 0.86 3.65 -18.37
C TYR A 3 2.36 3.38 -18.28
N ALA A 4 2.76 2.11 -18.22
CA ALA A 4 4.17 1.73 -18.25
C ALA A 4 4.71 1.91 -19.68
N PRO A 5 5.92 2.48 -19.84
CA PRO A 5 6.55 2.60 -21.14
C PRO A 5 6.86 1.21 -21.71
N VAL A 6 6.72 1.05 -23.03
CA VAL A 6 7.06 -0.21 -23.72
C VAL A 6 8.46 -0.17 -24.33
N SER A 7 9.07 1.01 -24.47
CA SER A 7 10.47 1.17 -24.83
C SER A 7 11.14 2.34 -24.07
N PRO A 8 12.49 2.36 -23.98
CA PRO A 8 13.22 3.41 -23.27
C PRO A 8 13.08 4.81 -23.88
N GLU A 9 12.75 4.91 -25.17
CA GLU A 9 12.62 6.17 -25.91
C GLU A 9 11.26 6.85 -25.72
N GLU A 10 10.29 6.15 -25.12
CA GLU A 10 8.96 6.71 -24.86
C GLU A 10 8.97 7.74 -23.73
N LYS A 11 8.17 8.79 -23.90
CA LYS A 11 7.93 9.74 -22.82
C LYS A 11 7.16 9.04 -21.70
N LEU A 12 7.69 9.13 -20.48
CA LEU A 12 7.04 8.57 -19.30
C LEU A 12 5.71 9.28 -19.00
N ASP A 13 4.68 8.49 -18.70
CA ASP A 13 3.41 8.98 -18.16
C ASP A 13 3.60 9.38 -16.69
N ASP A 14 3.08 10.54 -16.30
CA ASP A 14 3.22 11.06 -14.94
C ASP A 14 2.70 10.07 -13.88
N ARG A 15 1.65 9.29 -14.19
CA ARG A 15 1.10 8.28 -13.27
C ARG A 15 2.02 7.09 -13.09
N PHE A 16 2.78 6.74 -14.12
CA PHE A 16 3.79 5.70 -14.00
C PHE A 16 4.95 6.17 -13.14
N VAL A 17 5.42 7.40 -13.37
CA VAL A 17 6.46 8.02 -12.55
C VAL A 17 6.03 8.12 -11.08
N GLU A 18 4.81 8.57 -10.83
CA GLU A 18 4.21 8.63 -9.49
C GLU A 18 4.14 7.24 -8.85
N ALA A 19 3.68 6.22 -9.58
CA ALA A 19 3.62 4.86 -9.07
C ALA A 19 5.03 4.32 -8.72
N CYS A 20 6.04 4.61 -9.52
CA CYS A 20 7.42 4.26 -9.21
C CYS A 20 7.92 4.94 -7.93
N GLN A 21 7.65 6.24 -7.76
CA GLN A 21 8.02 6.98 -6.55
C GLN A 21 7.28 6.49 -5.30
N MET A 22 6.02 6.09 -5.46
CA MET A 22 5.24 5.51 -4.37
C MET A 22 5.79 4.15 -3.93
N LEU A 23 6.33 3.33 -4.85
CA LEU A 23 6.95 2.06 -4.50
C LEU A 23 8.15 2.27 -3.57
N ASP A 24 9.07 3.16 -3.94
CA ASP A 24 10.23 3.49 -3.10
C ASP A 24 9.80 4.01 -1.71
N SER A 25 8.74 4.82 -1.68
CA SER A 25 8.18 5.35 -0.43
C SER A 25 7.61 4.24 0.46
N ILE A 26 6.91 3.27 -0.13
CA ILE A 26 6.34 2.12 0.59
C ILE A 26 7.45 1.20 1.09
N GLU A 27 8.46 0.90 0.28
CA GLU A 27 9.60 0.07 0.66
C GLU A 27 10.36 0.69 1.83
N HIS A 28 10.64 2.00 1.76
CA HIS A 28 11.28 2.71 2.86
C HIS A 28 10.47 2.63 4.15
N LEU A 29 9.16 2.87 4.08
CA LEU A 29 8.28 2.76 5.26
C LEU A 29 8.24 1.34 5.82
N ALA A 30 8.25 0.32 4.96
CA ALA A 30 8.27 -1.08 5.38
C ALA A 30 9.58 -1.40 6.12
N ASP A 31 10.72 -0.96 5.62
CA ASP A 31 12.02 -1.14 6.29
C ASP A 31 12.02 -0.47 7.67
N LEU A 32 11.56 0.79 7.75
CA LEU A 32 11.46 1.48 9.03
C LEU A 32 10.57 0.71 10.01
N LEU A 33 9.44 0.18 9.57
CA LEU A 33 8.49 -0.52 10.43
C LEU A 33 8.97 -1.91 10.88
N ILE A 34 9.72 -2.62 10.03
CA ILE A 34 10.17 -4.00 10.29
C ILE A 34 11.50 -4.01 11.07
N VAL A 35 12.49 -3.26 10.57
CA VAL A 35 13.88 -3.34 11.07
C VAL A 35 14.37 -2.05 11.72
N GLY A 36 13.63 -0.95 11.59
CA GLY A 36 14.00 0.34 12.18
C GLY A 36 14.02 0.33 13.71
N ASP A 37 14.81 1.24 14.27
CA ASP A 37 14.86 1.45 15.72
C ASP A 37 13.53 2.01 16.26
N LEU A 38 13.43 2.15 17.58
CA LEU A 38 12.19 2.62 18.20
C LEU A 38 11.81 4.04 17.77
N GLU A 39 12.79 4.94 17.68
CA GLU A 39 12.55 6.34 17.34
C GLU A 39 12.06 6.47 15.88
N GLN A 40 12.72 5.75 14.97
CA GLN A 40 12.35 5.65 13.57
C GLN A 40 10.93 5.10 13.40
N ARG A 41 10.58 4.02 14.10
CA ARG A 41 9.24 3.42 14.05
C ARG A 41 8.17 4.36 14.58
N VAL A 42 8.42 5.04 15.71
CA VAL A 42 7.49 6.01 16.27
C VAL A 42 7.23 7.14 15.26
N LYS A 43 8.29 7.69 14.67
CA LYS A 43 8.16 8.77 13.68
C LYS A 43 7.42 8.34 12.41
N ALA A 44 7.68 7.13 11.93
CA ALA A 44 6.97 6.57 10.78
C ALA A 44 5.47 6.40 11.08
N VAL A 45 5.12 5.82 12.23
CA VAL A 45 3.73 5.66 12.66
C VAL A 45 3.04 7.00 12.88
N GLU A 46 3.70 7.98 13.50
CA GLU A 46 3.15 9.33 13.67
C GLU A 46 2.82 10.00 12.33
N THR A 47 3.70 9.85 11.34
CA THR A 47 3.50 10.38 9.99
C THR A 47 2.26 9.75 9.34
N LEU A 48 2.17 8.42 9.38
CA LEU A 48 1.06 7.65 8.82
C LEU A 48 -0.27 7.80 9.57
N MET A 49 -0.23 8.18 10.85
CA MET A 49 -1.41 8.56 11.61
C MET A 49 -1.89 9.96 11.21
N ARG A 50 -0.96 10.91 11.04
CA ARG A 50 -1.27 12.31 10.72
C ARG A 50 -1.84 12.46 9.31
N ASP A 51 -1.32 11.73 8.33
CA ASP A 51 -1.83 11.77 6.95
C ASP A 51 -3.12 10.96 6.75
N GLY A 52 -3.52 10.16 7.75
CA GLY A 52 -4.73 9.35 7.74
C GLY A 52 -4.59 7.98 7.06
N SER A 53 -3.40 7.63 6.58
CA SER A 53 -3.11 6.37 5.89
C SER A 53 -3.46 5.15 6.74
N ILE A 54 -3.11 5.16 8.04
CA ILE A 54 -3.45 4.05 8.94
C ILE A 54 -4.96 3.85 9.04
N LYS A 55 -5.73 4.94 9.16
CA LYS A 55 -7.20 4.88 9.27
C LYS A 55 -7.84 4.32 8.00
N GLU A 56 -7.31 4.69 6.83
CA GLU A 56 -7.78 4.17 5.56
C GLU A 56 -7.44 2.68 5.40
N LEU A 57 -6.22 2.27 5.76
CA LEU A 57 -5.79 0.88 5.74
C LEU A 57 -6.64 0.00 6.67
N GLU A 58 -6.92 0.46 7.89
CA GLU A 58 -7.83 -0.24 8.81
C GLU A 58 -9.23 -0.43 8.22
N LYS A 59 -9.78 0.59 7.56
CA LYS A 59 -11.09 0.51 6.90
C LYS A 59 -11.05 -0.51 5.76
N ARG A 60 -9.97 -0.51 4.96
CA ARG A 60 -9.77 -1.47 3.87
C ARG A 60 -9.65 -2.90 4.39
N LEU A 61 -8.89 -3.13 5.45
CA LEU A 61 -8.76 -4.45 6.08
C LEU A 61 -10.11 -4.96 6.60
N LYS A 62 -10.89 -4.11 7.28
CA LYS A 62 -12.25 -4.46 7.74
C LYS A 62 -13.19 -4.82 6.59
N ARG A 63 -13.03 -4.19 5.42
CA ARG A 63 -13.82 -4.54 4.23
C ARG A 63 -13.37 -5.89 3.66
N LEU A 64 -12.07 -6.09 3.50
CA LEU A 64 -11.50 -7.35 3.00
C LEU A 64 -11.84 -8.53 3.90
N GLU A 65 -11.83 -8.36 5.21
CA GLU A 65 -12.23 -9.42 6.15
C GLU A 65 -13.71 -9.82 5.95
N LYS A 66 -14.60 -8.84 5.73
CA LYS A 66 -16.01 -9.11 5.44
C LYS A 66 -16.20 -9.81 4.09
N GLU A 67 -15.46 -9.39 3.07
CA GLU A 67 -15.50 -10.00 1.73
C GLU A 67 -14.94 -11.43 1.76
N GLY A 68 -13.81 -11.66 2.43
CA GLY A 68 -13.23 -12.98 2.61
C GLY A 68 -14.16 -13.95 3.35
N LYS A 69 -14.85 -13.49 4.41
CA LYS A 69 -15.87 -14.28 5.11
C LYS A 69 -17.07 -14.64 4.23
N ARG A 70 -17.50 -13.73 3.34
CA ARG A 70 -18.58 -14.01 2.38
C ARG A 70 -18.18 -15.10 1.40
N HIS A 71 -16.98 -15.00 0.84
CA HIS A 71 -16.48 -15.99 -0.11
C HIS A 71 -16.21 -17.36 0.51
N ALA A 72 -15.86 -17.44 1.80
CA ALA A 72 -15.73 -18.72 2.51
C ALA A 72 -17.10 -19.38 2.77
N GLY A 73 -18.11 -18.60 3.18
CA GLY A 73 -19.47 -19.13 3.42
C GLY A 73 -20.21 -19.52 2.14
N GLU A 74 -19.90 -18.91 1.00
CA GLU A 74 -20.44 -19.30 -0.31
C GLU A 74 -19.86 -20.65 -0.79
N GLN A 75 -18.61 -20.98 -0.43
CA GLN A 75 -17.96 -22.26 -0.77
C GLN A 75 -18.38 -23.43 0.14
N GLU A 76 -18.93 -23.17 1.33
CA GLU A 76 -19.47 -24.21 2.23
C GLU A 76 -20.93 -24.59 1.92
N LEU A 77 -21.59 -23.84 1.03
CA LEU A 77 -23.00 -24.04 0.64
C LEU A 77 -23.16 -24.69 -0.75
N GLU A 78 -22.05 -25.06 -1.40
CA GLU A 78 -21.97 -25.82 -2.65
C GLU A 78 -21.53 -27.27 -2.38
#